data_AF-A0A1V6B4P2-F1
#
_entry.id   AF-A0A1V6B4P2-F1
#
_cell.length_a   1.000
_cell.length_b   1.000
_cell.length_c   1.000
_cell.angle_alpha   90.00
_cell.angle_beta   90.00
_cell.angle_gamma   90.00
#
_symmetry.space_group_name_H-M   'P 1'
#
loop_
_entity.id
_entity.type
_entity.pdbx_description
1 polymer ?
#
loop_
_entity_poly.entity_id
_entity_poly.type
_entity_poly.pdbx_seq_one_letter_code
_entity_poly.pdbx_strand_id
1 'polypeptide(L)'
;MNKVQKYIFPIIFLILIGLSYLFDFASGEQIGLNFWMFFKEMILFLPLMFILIGLFDVWVPRENIEKHIGKESGWKGTGLVILLATLQAGPLYGAFPFAYILWKKGCSIRNVFIYLGAFSTIKIPMLTFEIGFLGLKFSLLRTLITLPIFILIGYLMEWYLKDKDFEVKQP
;
A
#
# COMPACT_ATOMS: atom_id res chain seq x y z
N MET A 1 -19.13 -20.72 -14.97
CA MET A 1 -17.96 -20.18 -15.71
C MET A 1 -16.92 -21.27 -15.84
N ASN A 2 -16.56 -21.67 -17.06
CA ASN A 2 -15.53 -22.68 -17.30
C ASN A 2 -14.17 -22.14 -16.83
N LYS A 3 -13.30 -23.00 -16.26
CA LYS A 3 -11.97 -22.61 -15.73
C LYS A 3 -11.14 -21.77 -16.72
N VAL A 4 -11.33 -21.98 -18.03
CA VAL A 4 -10.66 -21.26 -19.12
C VAL A 4 -11.09 -19.78 -19.22
N GLN A 5 -12.36 -19.45 -18.94
CA GLN A 5 -12.86 -18.07 -19.02
C GLN A 5 -12.15 -17.13 -18.03
N LYS A 6 -11.59 -17.66 -16.93
CA LYS A 6 -10.85 -16.89 -15.93
C LYS A 6 -9.52 -16.34 -16.46
N TYR A 7 -8.92 -17.00 -17.45
CA TYR A 7 -7.58 -16.67 -17.96
C TYR A 7 -7.60 -16.02 -19.34
N ILE A 8 -8.78 -15.70 -19.86
CA ILE A 8 -8.91 -15.17 -21.22
C ILE A 8 -8.13 -13.87 -21.42
N PHE A 9 -8.17 -12.95 -20.45
CA PHE A 9 -7.45 -11.67 -20.53
C PHE A 9 -5.93 -11.83 -20.45
N PRO A 10 -5.35 -12.58 -19.47
CA PRO A 10 -3.92 -12.88 -19.47
C PRO A 10 -3.44 -13.56 -20.75
N ILE A 11 -4.21 -14.53 -21.27
CA ILE A 11 -3.85 -15.26 -22.49
C ILE A 11 -3.83 -14.31 -23.70
N ILE A 12 -4.88 -13.49 -23.87
CA ILE A 12 -4.94 -12.49 -24.94
C ILE A 12 -3.75 -11.52 -24.84
N PHE A 13 -3.44 -11.04 -23.64
CA PHE A 13 -2.31 -10.15 -23.41
C PHE A 13 -0.97 -10.78 -23.83
N LEU A 14 -0.72 -12.03 -23.44
CA LEU A 14 0.50 -12.76 -23.83
C LEU A 14 0.57 -13.00 -25.34
N ILE A 15 -0.56 -13.32 -25.98
CA ILE A 15 -0.64 -13.46 -27.44
C ILE A 15 -0.30 -12.13 -28.13
N LEU A 16 -0.85 -11.01 -27.66
CA LEU A 16 -0.57 -9.67 -28.23
C LEU A 16 0.89 -9.27 -28.07
N ILE A 17 1.53 -9.59 -26.94
CA ILE A 17 2.98 -9.41 -26.77
C ILE A 17 3.74 -10.28 -27.76
N GLY A 18 3.41 -11.58 -27.85
CA GLY A 18 4.08 -12.51 -28.77
C GLY A 18 3.97 -12.08 -30.23
N LEU A 19 2.78 -11.64 -30.67
CA LEU A 19 2.59 -11.08 -32.01
C LEU A 19 3.38 -9.79 -32.20
N SER A 20 3.47 -8.93 -31.18
CA SER A 20 4.26 -7.70 -31.27
C SER A 20 5.74 -7.96 -31.53
N TYR A 21 6.31 -9.01 -30.93
CA TYR A 21 7.67 -9.46 -31.22
C TYR A 21 7.81 -10.07 -32.63
N LEU A 22 6.78 -10.73 -33.16
CA LEU A 22 6.81 -11.30 -34.51
C LEU A 22 6.68 -10.23 -35.61
N PHE A 23 6.02 -9.11 -35.32
CA PHE A 23 5.78 -8.02 -36.27
C PHE A 23 6.67 -6.78 -36.04
N ASP A 24 7.73 -6.89 -35.23
CA ASP A 24 8.65 -5.80 -34.86
C ASP A 24 7.95 -4.52 -34.40
N PHE A 25 6.84 -4.67 -33.67
CA PHE A 25 6.08 -3.54 -33.17
C PHE A 25 6.73 -2.98 -31.90
N ALA A 26 7.53 -1.93 -32.08
CA ALA A 26 8.36 -1.33 -31.03
C ALA A 26 7.62 -1.03 -29.71
N SER A 27 6.37 -0.55 -29.78
CA SER A 27 5.59 -0.28 -28.55
C SER A 27 5.20 -1.57 -27.81
N GLY A 28 4.93 -2.66 -28.53
CA GLY A 28 4.56 -3.94 -27.92
C GLY A 28 5.75 -4.66 -27.27
N GLU A 29 6.94 -4.52 -27.85
CA GLU A 29 8.19 -4.97 -27.22
C GLU A 29 8.45 -4.23 -25.90
N GLN A 30 8.33 -2.90 -25.89
CA GLN A 30 8.47 -2.09 -24.67
C GLN A 30 7.45 -2.48 -23.59
N ILE A 31 6.20 -2.76 -23.98
CA ILE A 31 5.17 -3.25 -23.06
C ILE A 31 5.58 -4.61 -22.47
N GLY A 32 6.10 -5.53 -23.29
CA GLY A 32 6.59 -6.84 -22.83
C GLY A 32 7.76 -6.74 -21.86
N LEU A 33 8.73 -5.86 -22.13
CA LEU A 33 9.87 -5.59 -21.26
C LEU A 33 9.44 -4.99 -19.92
N ASN A 34 8.56 -3.99 -19.95
CA ASN A 34 7.99 -3.38 -18.74
C ASN A 34 7.22 -4.42 -17.91
N PHE A 35 6.38 -5.23 -18.55
CA PHE A 35 5.66 -6.31 -17.89
C PHE A 35 6.63 -7.27 -17.19
N TRP A 36 7.67 -7.73 -17.89
CA TRP A 36 8.66 -8.64 -17.31
C TRP A 36 9.40 -8.03 -16.13
N MET A 37 9.78 -6.75 -16.24
CA MET A 37 10.43 -6.01 -15.17
C MET A 37 9.54 -5.95 -13.91
N PHE A 38 8.29 -5.49 -14.04
CA PHE A 38 7.34 -5.42 -12.92
C PHE A 38 6.97 -6.79 -12.35
N PHE A 39 6.81 -7.79 -13.22
CA PHE A 39 6.49 -9.16 -12.79
C PHE A 39 7.61 -9.76 -11.95
N LYS A 40 8.87 -9.60 -12.40
CA LYS A 40 10.05 -10.04 -11.66
C LYS A 40 10.18 -9.30 -10.33
N GLU A 41 9.99 -7.97 -10.34
CA GLU A 41 9.99 -7.16 -9.12
C GLU A 41 8.94 -7.67 -8.11
N MET A 42 7.70 -7.92 -8.56
CA MET A 42 6.63 -8.41 -7.70
C MET A 42 6.94 -9.78 -7.09
N ILE A 43 7.42 -10.74 -7.89
CA ILE A 43 7.76 -12.09 -7.40
C ILE A 43 8.93 -12.06 -6.41
N LEU A 44 9.92 -11.19 -6.63
CA LEU A 44 11.06 -11.08 -5.72
C LEU A 44 10.70 -10.33 -4.43
N PHE A 45 9.86 -9.31 -4.52
CA PHE A 45 9.51 -8.46 -3.39
C PHE A 45 8.50 -9.12 -2.45
N LEU A 46 7.52 -9.86 -3.00
CA LEU A 46 6.42 -10.42 -2.23
C LEU A 46 6.87 -11.40 -1.12
N PRO A 47 7.78 -12.37 -1.35
CA PRO A 47 8.28 -13.25 -0.29
C PRO A 47 9.02 -12.50 0.80
N LEU A 48 9.92 -11.58 0.43
CA LEU A 48 10.66 -10.74 1.37
C LEU A 48 9.69 -9.98 2.28
N MET A 49 8.66 -9.41 1.68
CA MET A 49 7.64 -8.64 2.38
C MET A 49 6.83 -9.51 3.35
N PHE A 50 6.41 -10.72 2.95
CA PHE A 50 5.74 -11.64 3.87
C PHE A 50 6.63 -12.08 5.02
N ILE A 51 7.93 -12.27 4.80
CA ILE A 51 8.90 -12.56 5.87
C ILE A 51 8.97 -11.39 6.86
N LEU A 52 9.09 -10.16 6.37
CA LEU A 52 9.14 -8.96 7.22
C LEU A 52 7.85 -8.77 8.01
N ILE A 53 6.70 -9.02 7.38
CA ILE A 53 5.39 -8.94 8.03
C ILE A 53 5.24 -10.03 9.09
N GLY A 54 5.69 -11.26 8.80
CA GLY A 54 5.69 -12.36 9.76
C GLY A 54 6.62 -12.10 10.95
N LEU A 55 7.83 -11.57 10.71
CA LEU A 55 8.75 -11.15 11.76
C LEU A 55 8.14 -10.04 12.62
N PHE A 56 7.51 -9.03 12.00
CA PHE A 56 6.79 -8.00 12.71
C PHE A 56 5.65 -8.57 13.55
N ASP A 57 4.90 -9.55 13.02
CA ASP A 57 3.83 -10.22 13.78
C ASP A 57 4.36 -10.94 15.03
N VAL A 58 5.53 -11.56 14.94
CA VAL A 58 6.12 -12.25 16.10
C VAL A 58 6.81 -11.28 17.06
N TRP A 59 7.53 -10.28 16.56
CA TRP A 59 8.38 -9.41 17.38
C TRP A 59 7.62 -8.26 18.05
N VAL A 60 6.55 -7.76 17.43
CA VAL A 60 5.81 -6.62 17.98
C VAL A 60 4.60 -7.14 18.73
N PRO A 61 4.59 -7.08 20.08
CA PRO A 61 3.49 -7.60 20.87
C PRO A 61 2.23 -6.75 20.66
N ARG A 62 1.07 -7.41 20.79
CA ARG A 62 -0.25 -6.79 20.56
C ARG A 62 -0.45 -5.58 21.48
N GLU A 63 -0.03 -5.70 22.73
CA GLU A 63 -0.17 -4.70 23.77
C GLU A 63 0.51 -3.38 23.38
N ASN A 64 1.65 -3.46 22.69
CA ASN A 64 2.35 -2.27 22.20
C ASN A 64 1.57 -1.57 21.09
N ILE A 65 0.98 -2.33 20.17
CA ILE A 65 0.15 -1.78 19.08
C ILE A 65 -1.11 -1.15 19.65
N GLU A 66 -1.83 -1.87 20.50
CA GLU A 66 -3.08 -1.40 21.11
C GLU A 66 -2.86 -0.13 21.95
N LYS A 67 -1.77 -0.08 22.74
CA LYS A 67 -1.40 1.09 23.54
C LYS A 67 -1.01 2.31 22.70
N HIS A 68 -0.21 2.14 21.65
CA HIS A 68 0.39 3.27 20.94
C HIS A 68 -0.38 3.71 19.70
N ILE A 69 -1.12 2.80 19.05
CA ILE A 69 -1.85 3.08 17.80
C ILE A 69 -3.27 2.48 17.80
N GLY A 70 -3.75 1.96 18.93
CA GLY A 70 -5.12 1.46 19.08
C GLY A 70 -6.17 2.55 19.25
N LYS A 71 -7.37 2.18 19.70
CA LYS A 71 -8.53 3.11 19.82
C LYS A 71 -8.25 4.28 20.76
N GLU A 72 -7.56 4.02 21.87
CA GLU A 72 -7.28 5.03 22.91
C GLU A 72 -5.98 5.83 22.67
N SER A 73 -5.26 5.58 21.57
CA SER A 73 -3.95 6.22 21.33
C SER A 73 -4.01 7.73 21.06
N GLY A 74 -5.22 8.27 20.81
CA GLY A 74 -5.45 9.66 20.44
C GLY A 74 -4.58 10.13 19.27
N TRP A 75 -4.16 11.40 19.33
CA TRP A 75 -3.37 12.05 18.28
C TRP A 75 -1.91 11.57 18.21
N LYS A 76 -1.35 11.10 19.33
CA LYS A 76 0.01 10.55 19.38
C LYS A 76 0.13 9.31 18.51
N GLY A 77 -0.87 8.41 18.57
CA GLY A 77 -0.90 7.23 17.71
C GLY A 77 -1.05 7.56 16.23
N THR A 78 -1.87 8.57 15.89
CA THR A 78 -1.99 9.04 14.51
C THR A 78 -0.63 9.48 13.95
N GLY A 79 0.15 10.26 14.72
CA GLY A 79 1.49 10.69 14.34
C GLY A 79 2.45 9.52 14.15
N LEU A 80 2.42 8.53 15.04
CA LEU A 80 3.24 7.32 14.92
C LEU A 80 2.90 6.53 13.65
N VAL A 81 1.62 6.41 13.32
CA VAL A 81 1.19 5.68 12.12
C VAL A 81 1.58 6.38 10.84
N ILE A 82 1.49 7.71 10.79
CA ILE A 82 1.98 8.50 9.65
C ILE A 82 3.49 8.30 9.47
N LEU A 83 4.25 8.30 10.56
CA LEU A 83 5.68 8.05 10.54
C LEU A 83 5.99 6.63 10.04
N LEU A 84 5.29 5.61 10.53
CA LEU A 84 5.40 4.23 10.04
C LEU A 84 5.10 4.14 8.53
N ALA A 85 4.02 4.76 8.08
CA ALA A 85 3.64 4.79 6.67
C ALA A 85 4.66 5.50 5.77
N THR A 86 5.30 6.56 6.28
CA THR A 86 6.31 7.36 5.56
C THR A 86 7.64 6.61 5.42
N LEU A 87 8.05 5.92 6.49
CA LEU A 87 9.28 5.13 6.54
C LEU A 87 9.18 3.82 5.76
N GLN A 88 7.98 3.24 5.66
CA GLN A 88 7.81 1.99 4.96
C GLN A 88 7.97 2.19 3.45
N ALA A 89 8.98 1.51 2.90
CA ALA A 89 9.23 1.45 1.47
C ALA A 89 8.47 0.30 0.82
N GLY A 90 8.32 0.38 -0.49
CA GLY A 90 7.72 -0.67 -1.30
C GLY A 90 6.38 -0.27 -1.91
N PRO A 91 5.79 -1.17 -2.70
CA PRO A 91 4.59 -0.92 -3.48
C PRO A 91 3.31 -0.98 -2.64
N LEU A 92 2.22 -0.42 -3.16
CA LEU A 92 0.94 -0.31 -2.44
C LEU A 92 0.33 -1.66 -2.04
N TYR A 93 0.49 -2.68 -2.88
CA TYR A 93 0.01 -4.03 -2.56
C TYR A 93 0.62 -4.59 -1.27
N GLY A 94 1.81 -4.09 -0.86
CA GLY A 94 2.45 -4.49 0.38
C GLY A 94 1.92 -3.86 1.65
N ALA A 95 1.25 -2.72 1.52
CA ALA A 95 0.63 -2.06 2.66
C ALA A 95 -0.59 -2.82 3.17
N PHE A 96 -1.31 -3.55 2.30
CA PHE A 96 -2.54 -4.25 2.72
C PHE A 96 -2.30 -5.39 3.71
N PRO A 97 -1.35 -6.32 3.49
CA PRO A 97 -1.08 -7.37 4.48
C PRO A 97 -0.48 -6.80 5.78
N PHE A 98 0.28 -5.71 5.70
CA PHE A 98 0.78 -5.03 6.91
C PHE A 98 -0.35 -4.35 7.68
N ALA A 99 -1.26 -3.66 7.00
CA ALA A 99 -2.46 -3.06 7.58
C ALA A 99 -3.35 -4.13 8.24
N TYR A 100 -3.49 -5.30 7.62
CA TYR A 100 -4.19 -6.45 8.22
C TYR A 100 -3.54 -6.89 9.54
N ILE A 101 -2.21 -7.00 9.61
CA ILE A 101 -1.51 -7.34 10.86
C ILE A 101 -1.67 -6.25 11.92
N LEU A 102 -1.56 -4.97 11.56
CA LEU A 102 -1.80 -3.87 12.48
C LEU A 102 -3.24 -3.93 13.05
N TRP A 103 -4.23 -4.14 12.19
CA TRP A 103 -5.63 -4.32 12.57
C TRP A 103 -5.82 -5.50 13.52
N LYS A 104 -5.30 -6.67 13.18
CA LYS A 104 -5.34 -7.90 14.00
C LYS A 104 -4.70 -7.69 15.38
N LYS A 105 -3.70 -6.82 15.48
CA LYS A 105 -3.02 -6.44 16.73
C LYS A 105 -3.69 -5.27 17.47
N GLY A 106 -4.89 -4.85 17.09
CA GLY A 106 -5.67 -3.85 17.83
C GLY A 106 -5.42 -2.39 17.40
N CYS A 107 -4.86 -2.15 16.22
CA CYS A 107 -4.82 -0.82 15.62
C CYS A 107 -6.25 -0.30 15.40
N SER A 108 -6.50 0.99 15.65
CA SER A 108 -7.82 1.58 15.44
C SER A 108 -8.22 1.63 13.97
N ILE A 109 -9.54 1.62 13.69
CA ILE A 109 -10.08 1.74 12.33
C ILE A 109 -9.50 3.00 11.68
N ARG A 110 -9.56 4.12 12.41
CA ARG A 110 -8.99 5.39 11.95
C ARG A 110 -7.54 5.24 11.52
N ASN A 111 -6.70 4.68 12.39
CA ASN A 111 -5.28 4.57 12.12
C ASN A 111 -4.97 3.62 10.96
N VAL A 112 -5.77 2.58 10.73
CA VAL A 112 -5.63 1.73 9.52
C VAL A 112 -5.87 2.55 8.25
N PHE A 113 -6.92 3.37 8.19
CA PHE A 113 -7.17 4.21 7.01
C PHE A 113 -6.15 5.33 6.84
N ILE A 114 -5.69 5.95 7.94
CA ILE A 114 -4.63 6.97 7.90
C ILE A 114 -3.32 6.36 7.41
N TYR A 115 -2.98 5.16 7.89
CA TYR A 115 -1.81 4.41 7.44
C TYR A 115 -1.86 4.20 5.93
N LEU A 116 -2.95 3.65 5.40
CA LEU A 116 -3.09 3.37 3.97
C LEU A 116 -3.05 4.65 3.12
N GLY A 117 -3.71 5.72 3.57
CA GLY A 117 -3.69 7.02 2.90
C GLY A 117 -2.29 7.63 2.87
N ALA A 118 -1.66 7.77 4.03
CA ALA A 118 -0.30 8.33 4.16
C ALA A 118 0.73 7.50 3.37
N PHE A 119 0.65 6.17 3.46
CA PHE A 119 1.52 5.27 2.72
C PHE A 119 1.38 5.49 1.21
N SER A 120 0.19 5.82 0.72
CA SER A 120 -0.05 6.01 -0.71
C SER A 120 0.64 7.25 -1.29
N THR A 121 1.00 8.27 -0.49
CA THR A 121 1.47 9.56 -1.05
C THR A 121 2.65 10.22 -0.35
N ILE A 122 3.14 9.70 0.79
CA ILE A 122 4.13 10.37 1.63
C ILE A 122 5.35 9.46 1.89
N LYS A 123 5.65 8.51 1.00
CA LYS A 123 6.86 7.68 1.14
C LYS A 123 8.10 8.54 0.92
N ILE A 124 9.17 8.30 1.67
CA ILE A 124 10.44 9.03 1.49
C ILE A 124 10.92 9.01 0.03
N PRO A 125 11.03 7.84 -0.66
CA PRO A 125 11.47 7.83 -2.05
C PRO A 125 10.57 8.66 -2.96
N MET A 126 9.25 8.57 -2.75
CA MET A 126 8.27 9.32 -3.54
C MET A 126 8.41 10.83 -3.33
N LEU A 127 8.56 11.28 -2.09
CA LEU A 127 8.81 12.69 -1.78
C LEU A 127 10.13 13.18 -2.39
N THR A 128 11.19 12.38 -2.33
CA THR A 128 12.48 12.75 -2.94
C THR A 128 12.36 12.90 -4.45
N PHE A 129 11.66 11.99 -5.14
CA PHE A 129 11.37 12.12 -6.57
C PHE A 129 10.51 13.36 -6.86
N GLU A 130 9.45 13.58 -6.09
CA GLU A 130 8.58 14.74 -6.24
C GLU A 130 9.35 16.06 -6.09
N ILE A 131 10.22 16.16 -5.09
CA ILE A 131 11.09 17.32 -4.87
C ILE A 131 12.04 17.52 -6.07
N GLY A 132 12.58 16.44 -6.63
CA GLY A 132 13.47 16.49 -7.78
C GLY A 132 12.80 17.02 -9.06
N PHE A 133 11.53 16.67 -9.30
CA PHE A 133 10.80 17.06 -10.52
C PHE A 133 9.98 18.35 -10.37
N LEU A 134 9.36 18.57 -9.22
CA LEU A 134 8.38 19.65 -8.98
C LEU A 134 8.84 20.69 -7.95
N GLY A 135 9.94 20.42 -7.25
CA GLY A 135 10.53 21.31 -6.26
C GLY A 135 9.98 21.14 -4.84
N LEU A 136 10.77 21.62 -3.87
CA LEU A 136 10.47 21.47 -2.45
C LEU A 136 9.18 22.19 -2.02
N LYS A 137 8.96 23.41 -2.52
CA LYS A 137 7.77 24.21 -2.17
C LYS A 137 6.47 23.50 -2.56
N PHE A 138 6.41 22.94 -3.77
CA PHE A 138 5.27 22.17 -4.24
C PHE A 138 5.04 20.93 -3.38
N SER A 139 6.10 20.14 -3.17
CA SER A 139 6.04 18.88 -2.43
C SER A 139 5.55 19.08 -0.98
N LEU A 140 6.04 20.12 -0.31
CA LEU A 140 5.60 20.48 1.04
C LEU A 140 4.14 20.93 1.06
N LEU A 141 3.72 21.81 0.14
CA LEU A 141 2.35 22.30 0.08
C LEU A 141 1.36 21.15 -0.19
N ARG A 142 1.66 20.29 -1.17
CA ARG A 142 0.85 19.10 -1.47
C ARG A 142 0.75 18.19 -0.25
N THR A 143 1.87 17.89 0.41
CA THR A 143 1.88 17.03 1.59
C THR A 143 1.06 17.63 2.74
N LEU A 144 1.20 18.94 2.98
CA LEU A 144 0.49 19.67 4.02
C LEU A 144 -1.02 19.72 3.78
N ILE A 145 -1.47 19.73 2.52
CA ILE A 145 -2.89 19.68 2.16
C ILE A 145 -3.41 18.23 2.23
N THR A 146 -2.63 17.28 1.73
CA THR A 146 -3.06 15.88 1.59
C THR A 146 -3.15 15.15 2.94
N LEU A 147 -2.20 15.40 3.84
CA LEU A 147 -2.13 14.69 5.12
C LEU A 147 -3.35 14.95 6.02
N PRO A 148 -3.83 16.19 6.22
CA PRO A 148 -5.07 16.46 6.94
C PRO A 148 -6.30 15.78 6.33
N ILE A 149 -6.36 15.67 4.99
CA ILE A 149 -7.46 15.00 4.30
C ILE A 149 -7.48 13.50 4.66
N PHE A 150 -6.33 12.83 4.69
CA PHE A 150 -6.28 11.43 5.12
C PHE A 150 -6.63 11.24 6.59
N ILE A 151 -6.21 12.17 7.46
CA ILE A 151 -6.61 12.16 8.86
C ILE A 151 -8.13 12.27 8.97
N LEU A 152 -8.74 13.22 8.25
CA LEU A 152 -10.19 13.41 8.19
C LEU A 152 -10.90 12.15 7.70
N ILE A 153 -10.43 11.55 6.60
CA ILE A 153 -10.99 10.30 6.06
C ILE A 153 -10.89 9.19 7.11
N GLY A 154 -9.77 9.06 7.82
CA GLY A 154 -9.63 8.06 8.88
C GLY A 154 -10.67 8.21 9.98
N TYR A 155 -10.89 9.44 10.46
CA TYR A 155 -11.93 9.73 11.46
C TYR A 155 -13.35 9.47 10.92
N LEU A 156 -13.63 9.87 9.67
CA LEU A 156 -14.91 9.61 9.02
C LEU A 156 -15.18 8.11 8.87
N MET A 157 -14.18 7.33 8.46
CA MET A 157 -14.30 5.89 8.32
C MET A 157 -14.50 5.21 9.67
N GLU A 158 -13.76 5.61 10.71
CA GLU A 158 -13.99 5.11 12.07
C GLU A 158 -15.41 5.41 12.56
N TRP A 159 -15.90 6.63 12.35
CA TRP A 159 -17.27 7.01 12.71
C TRP A 159 -18.33 6.21 11.95
N TYR A 160 -18.12 5.97 10.65
CA TYR A 160 -19.08 5.24 9.82
C TYR A 160 -19.09 3.73 10.09
N LEU A 161 -17.94 3.15 10.48
CA LEU A 161 -17.73 1.70 10.56
C LEU A 161 -17.77 1.14 11.98
N LYS A 162 -17.61 1.96 13.02
CA LYS A 162 -17.53 1.50 14.42
C LYS A 162 -18.71 0.61 14.86
N ASP A 163 -19.90 0.85 14.30
CA ASP A 163 -21.14 0.14 14.66
C ASP A 163 -21.54 -0.93 13.62
N LYS A 164 -20.68 -1.22 12.64
CA LYS A 164 -20.98 -2.09 11.48
C LYS A 164 -20.20 -3.40 11.45
N ASP A 165 -19.75 -3.86 12.61
CA ASP A 165 -18.94 -5.08 12.76
C ASP A 165 -17.79 -5.15 11.74
N PHE A 166 -17.06 -4.02 11.64
CA PHE A 166 -16.02 -3.88 10.64
C PHE A 166 -14.84 -4.81 10.95
N GLU A 167 -14.44 -5.58 9.94
CA GLU A 167 -13.30 -6.48 10.00
C GLU A 167 -12.44 -6.35 8.74
N VAL A 168 -11.12 -6.21 8.91
CA VAL A 168 -10.17 -6.35 7.82
C VAL A 168 -9.90 -7.85 7.63
N LYS A 169 -10.36 -8.41 6.52
CA LYS A 169 -10.14 -9.83 6.17
C LYS A 169 -8.72 -10.06 5.65
N GLN A 170 -8.27 -11.31 5.73
CA GLN A 170 -6.98 -11.71 5.17
C GLN A 170 -6.95 -11.42 3.66
N PRO A 171 -5.91 -10.70 3.16
CA PRO A 171 -5.74 -10.41 1.75
C PRO A 171 -5.33 -11.64 0.93
#